data_AF-A0A9P3MP23-F1
#
_entry.id   AF-A0A9P3MP23-F1
#
_cell.length_a   1.000
_cell.length_b   1.000
_cell.length_c   1.000
_cell.angle_alpha   90.00
_cell.angle_beta   90.00
_cell.angle_gamma   90.00
#
_symmetry.space_group_name_H-M   'P 1'
#
loop_
_entity.id
_entity.type
_entity.pdbx_description
1 polymer ?
#
loop_
_entity_poly.entity_id
_entity_poly.type
_entity_poly.pdbx_seq_one_letter_code
_entity_poly.pdbx_strand_id
1 'polypeptide(L)'
;MAMDIRDHSSRFSLSTPLIPSTHGVTRFPHAICRFGLALTSVVLLVAAVHVAPGYWSKTWLGMCPAPLCVNGRDFPSGSGISGADSGDSAGAGASAAAIADFMALVSNDSIAEFLKVVTKRPHIAGTPENFETARYVKEKLEEFGIAAHNADYPVLLSRPIRQRLAIVQPIARELQLREQPVPGDPYSQDPLVSKPFLAYTPGTRGRGGGGGRGGAGGGGGGGGGGGEGGGGGEGKGREGGDDEGGSVQGPVIYANYGREEDFEVLNDLLGGAGRGGGGGGCGGGGGGGGGGGGGGGGGAAGVCTGAIVLMRYGEIYRGDKVRNAAACGATAAIIYSDPADYAVNATSPGDLYPYGPGLPPSGAQRGSIYTSLGDPQTPGWPSRPGGERLSLSETTGSLPPIPALPLSYGQAKLVLELIGGAGAPEGWRGEIKGLEYNVGPGPVVLEMDIEVNATVTDIRNVIGTIKGQSEPDRYVIVGNHRDAWVFGAADPNSGTACMLEMARAFGSMLAAGWRPERTIVFASWDAEEFGLIGSTEWVEDNALLLSSRAVAYINVDTAVSGAGFHAAATPQLDDVIREVAKLVEDPDKRGRSVYASWAERTNRTVPYSLG
;
A
#
# COMPACT_ATOMS: atom_id res chain seq x y z
N MET A 1 -19.41 -75.14 16.16
CA MET A 1 -19.40 -75.34 17.63
C MET A 1 -19.93 -74.07 18.27
N ALA A 2 -21.08 -74.19 18.98
CA ALA A 2 -21.74 -73.28 19.95
C ALA A 2 -21.82 -71.77 19.62
N MET A 3 -23.01 -71.16 19.40
CA MET A 3 -23.99 -70.64 20.41
C MET A 3 -23.35 -69.63 21.38
N ASP A 4 -23.78 -68.38 21.55
CA ASP A 4 -25.11 -67.90 22.03
C ASP A 4 -25.18 -66.35 21.83
N ILE A 5 -26.06 -65.75 21.02
CA ILE A 5 -27.45 -65.20 21.22
C ILE A 5 -27.64 -64.17 22.35
N ARG A 6 -28.08 -62.96 21.95
CA ARG A 6 -29.26 -62.16 22.41
C ARG A 6 -29.15 -60.75 21.79
N ASP A 7 -29.77 -60.42 20.66
CA ASP A 7 -31.19 -60.26 20.28
C ASP A 7 -31.84 -58.91 20.68
N HIS A 8 -32.60 -58.40 19.69
CA HIS A 8 -33.58 -57.30 19.64
C HIS A 8 -33.01 -55.88 19.38
N SER A 9 -33.35 -55.17 18.29
CA SER A 9 -34.56 -55.21 17.48
C SER A 9 -34.41 -54.48 16.12
N SER A 10 -35.02 -55.10 15.10
CA SER A 10 -35.71 -54.54 13.92
C SER A 10 -35.03 -53.56 12.92
N ARG A 11 -34.66 -54.17 11.78
CA ARG A 11 -35.11 -53.95 10.38
C ARG A 11 -34.84 -52.61 9.66
N PHE A 12 -33.95 -52.75 8.68
CA PHE A 12 -33.82 -52.04 7.40
C PHE A 12 -35.14 -51.74 6.66
N SER A 13 -35.19 -50.59 5.98
CA SER A 13 -35.65 -50.49 4.57
C SER A 13 -35.12 -49.22 3.88
N LEU A 14 -34.69 -49.40 2.64
CA LEU A 14 -34.17 -48.42 1.69
C LEU A 14 -35.24 -47.38 1.24
N SER A 15 -34.83 -46.13 1.01
CA SER A 15 -35.26 -45.28 -0.13
C SER A 15 -34.61 -43.88 -0.08
N THR A 16 -34.22 -43.39 -1.26
CA THR A 16 -33.62 -42.09 -1.59
C THR A 16 -34.63 -40.91 -1.48
N PRO A 17 -34.21 -39.66 -1.74
CA PRO A 17 -33.96 -38.58 -0.78
C PRO A 17 -35.17 -37.67 -0.49
N LEU A 18 -35.20 -37.05 0.69
CA LEU A 18 -36.08 -35.91 1.01
C LEU A 18 -35.22 -34.71 1.42
N ILE A 19 -35.42 -33.61 0.71
CA ILE A 19 -34.91 -32.26 1.03
C ILE A 19 -35.47 -31.83 2.39
N PRO A 20 -34.66 -31.15 3.23
CA PRO A 20 -35.22 -29.97 3.89
C PRO A 20 -34.29 -28.75 3.98
N SER A 21 -34.95 -27.61 3.71
CA SER A 21 -34.77 -26.27 4.29
C SER A 21 -33.46 -25.50 4.07
N THR A 22 -33.54 -24.64 3.07
CA THR A 22 -32.86 -23.34 2.96
C THR A 22 -33.07 -22.48 4.20
N HIS A 23 -32.14 -22.43 5.15
CA HIS A 23 -31.93 -21.32 6.09
C HIS A 23 -30.45 -21.29 6.49
N GLY A 24 -29.66 -20.58 5.68
CA GLY A 24 -28.22 -20.43 5.87
C GLY A 24 -27.72 -19.20 5.14
N VAL A 25 -28.38 -18.05 5.34
CA VAL A 25 -27.83 -16.76 4.91
C VAL A 25 -26.83 -16.32 5.98
N THR A 26 -25.58 -16.33 5.53
CA THR A 26 -24.40 -15.64 6.04
C THR A 26 -24.69 -14.43 6.96
N ARG A 27 -24.31 -14.55 8.24
CA ARG A 27 -24.08 -13.37 9.08
C ARG A 27 -22.76 -12.74 8.67
N PHE A 28 -22.82 -11.60 8.00
CA PHE A 28 -21.69 -10.68 7.86
C PHE A 28 -21.16 -10.30 9.27
N PRO A 29 -19.85 -10.23 9.51
CA PRO A 29 -19.34 -9.84 10.82
C PRO A 29 -19.67 -8.37 11.11
N HIS A 30 -20.34 -8.12 12.24
CA HIS A 30 -20.71 -6.80 12.77
C HIS A 30 -19.51 -5.83 13.02
N ALA A 31 -18.27 -6.26 12.80
CA ALA A 31 -17.05 -5.52 13.12
C ALA A 31 -16.69 -4.41 12.12
N ILE A 32 -17.02 -4.59 10.82
CA ILE A 32 -16.78 -3.56 9.79
C ILE A 32 -17.64 -2.31 10.06
N CYS A 33 -18.75 -2.48 10.77
CA CYS A 33 -19.83 -1.52 10.76
C CYS A 33 -19.71 -0.38 11.78
N ARG A 34 -18.82 -0.39 12.79
CA ARG A 34 -18.88 0.63 13.86
C ARG A 34 -17.63 1.49 14.05
N PHE A 35 -16.54 1.24 13.31
CA PHE A 35 -15.33 2.07 13.37
C PHE A 35 -15.41 3.38 12.55
N GLY A 36 -16.23 3.41 11.50
CA GLY A 36 -16.43 4.60 10.67
C GLY A 36 -16.81 5.85 11.48
N LEU A 37 -17.60 5.69 12.55
CA LEU A 37 -18.09 6.78 13.43
C LEU A 37 -16.99 7.62 14.11
N ALA A 38 -15.82 7.02 14.40
CA ALA A 38 -14.70 7.72 15.04
C ALA A 38 -13.98 8.65 14.07
N LEU A 39 -13.81 8.21 12.82
CA LEU A 39 -13.13 8.98 11.78
C LEU A 39 -14.05 10.07 11.20
N THR A 40 -15.34 9.79 11.11
CA THR A 40 -16.34 10.73 10.59
C THR A 40 -16.50 11.97 11.48
N SER A 41 -16.34 11.82 12.79
CA SER A 41 -16.50 12.92 13.76
C SER A 41 -15.30 13.89 13.79
N VAL A 42 -14.11 13.46 13.37
CA VAL A 42 -12.91 14.32 13.24
C VAL A 42 -13.10 15.34 12.13
N VAL A 43 -13.69 14.93 11.00
CA VAL A 43 -13.95 15.81 9.86
C VAL A 43 -14.85 16.98 10.27
N LEU A 44 -15.88 16.73 11.08
CA LEU A 44 -16.81 17.78 11.49
C LEU A 44 -16.19 18.74 12.51
N LEU A 45 -15.38 18.25 13.45
CA LEU A 45 -14.63 19.12 14.37
C LEU A 45 -13.58 19.95 13.63
N VAL A 46 -12.82 19.39 12.69
CA VAL A 46 -11.83 20.17 11.92
C VAL A 46 -12.50 21.16 10.95
N ALA A 47 -13.63 20.78 10.33
CA ALA A 47 -14.39 21.64 9.42
C ALA A 47 -15.16 22.77 10.12
N ALA A 48 -15.37 22.68 11.43
CA ALA A 48 -16.18 23.64 12.18
C ALA A 48 -15.49 24.21 13.44
N VAL A 49 -14.19 23.97 13.66
CA VAL A 49 -13.43 24.62 14.73
C VAL A 49 -12.79 25.91 14.24
N HIS A 50 -13.14 27.01 14.90
CA HIS A 50 -12.31 28.20 14.95
C HIS A 50 -11.05 27.87 15.78
N VAL A 51 -9.87 27.80 15.17
CA VAL A 51 -8.63 27.97 15.95
C VAL A 51 -8.64 29.43 16.36
N ALA A 52 -9.07 29.72 17.59
CA ALA A 52 -9.16 31.08 18.08
C ALA A 52 -7.81 31.81 17.91
N PRO A 53 -7.78 33.02 17.30
CA PRO A 53 -6.60 33.86 17.28
C PRO A 53 -6.44 34.49 18.67
N GLY A 54 -5.96 33.70 19.63
CA GLY A 54 -5.93 34.09 21.05
C GLY A 54 -4.66 33.73 21.82
N TYR A 55 -3.72 33.00 21.21
CA TYR A 55 -2.40 32.71 21.81
C TYR A 55 -1.27 33.24 20.93
N TRP A 56 -1.37 34.51 20.57
CA TRP A 56 -0.25 35.31 20.09
C TRP A 56 -0.16 36.59 20.91
N SER A 57 0.25 36.47 22.17
CA SER A 57 1.16 37.46 22.78
C SER A 57 1.63 37.00 24.16
N LYS A 58 2.93 37.24 24.38
CA LYS A 58 3.71 37.20 25.63
C LYS A 58 4.50 35.91 25.87
N THR A 59 5.83 36.13 25.86
CA THR A 59 6.96 35.20 26.06
C THR A 59 7.19 34.32 24.83
N TRP A 60 8.14 34.61 23.95
CA TRP A 60 9.57 34.80 24.19
C TRP A 60 10.20 35.76 23.18
N LEU A 61 10.85 36.81 23.71
CA LEU A 61 11.98 37.48 23.08
C LEU A 61 13.21 36.60 23.36
N GLY A 62 13.86 36.08 22.32
CA GLY A 62 15.09 35.32 22.49
C GLY A 62 15.63 34.74 21.18
N MET A 63 16.47 35.52 20.51
CA MET A 63 17.49 35.09 19.53
C MET A 63 17.01 34.68 18.12
N CYS A 64 16.75 35.70 17.29
CA CYS A 64 17.14 35.66 15.87
C CYS A 64 18.50 36.38 15.73
N PRO A 65 19.47 35.84 14.97
CA PRO A 65 20.52 36.66 14.38
C PRO A 65 19.96 37.41 13.16
N ALA A 66 20.32 38.69 13.08
CA ALA A 66 19.85 39.71 12.15
C ALA A 66 20.04 39.37 10.64
N PRO A 67 19.43 40.17 9.76
CA PRO A 67 20.21 41.31 9.27
C PRO A 67 19.44 42.65 9.24
N LEU A 68 20.21 43.72 9.52
CA LEU A 68 20.16 45.06 8.91
C LEU A 68 18.79 45.76 8.77
N CYS A 69 18.52 46.77 9.62
CA CYS A 69 18.52 48.20 9.24
C CYS A 69 17.74 49.10 10.24
N VAL A 70 18.49 50.07 10.78
CA VAL A 70 18.16 51.50 10.98
C VAL A 70 17.00 51.93 11.91
N ASN A 71 17.40 52.59 13.01
CA ASN A 71 16.81 53.73 13.75
C ASN A 71 15.28 53.95 13.62
N GLY A 72 14.48 53.85 14.68
CA GLY A 72 14.59 54.63 15.91
C GLY A 72 13.63 55.81 15.85
N ARG A 73 12.55 55.78 16.65
CA ARG A 73 11.84 56.95 17.23
C ARG A 73 10.71 56.52 18.17
N ASP A 74 10.68 57.22 19.29
CA ASP A 74 9.84 57.10 20.48
C ASP A 74 8.34 57.41 20.29
N PHE A 75 7.55 57.03 21.31
CA PHE A 75 6.50 57.80 22.04
C PHE A 75 5.26 56.94 22.44
N PRO A 76 4.46 57.32 23.47
CA PRO A 76 4.70 57.07 24.89
C PRO A 76 3.51 56.36 25.61
N SER A 77 3.68 56.11 26.90
CA SER A 77 2.71 55.53 27.84
C SER A 77 1.65 56.50 28.39
N GLY A 78 0.45 55.97 28.67
CA GLY A 78 -0.60 56.51 29.55
C GLY A 78 -1.94 56.65 28.82
N SER A 79 -3.13 56.45 29.39
CA SER A 79 -3.63 56.10 30.71
C SER A 79 -5.10 55.64 30.54
N GLY A 80 -5.67 55.00 31.56
CA GLY A 80 -6.91 54.21 31.47
C GLY A 80 -8.21 54.94 31.15
N ILE A 81 -9.27 54.16 30.90
CA ILE A 81 -10.67 54.43 31.24
C ILE A 81 -11.38 53.08 31.40
N SER A 82 -12.05 52.94 32.53
CA SER A 82 -13.00 51.87 32.86
C SER A 82 -14.31 52.06 32.10
N GLY A 83 -14.83 51.01 31.49
CA GLY A 83 -16.18 50.96 30.91
C GLY A 83 -16.70 49.53 30.95
N ALA A 84 -17.83 49.34 31.63
CA ALA A 84 -18.52 48.07 31.77
C ALA A 84 -19.32 47.70 30.51
N ASP A 85 -19.35 46.40 30.25
CA ASP A 85 -20.46 45.61 29.70
C ASP A 85 -21.09 46.01 28.35
N SER A 86 -20.84 45.20 27.32
CA SER A 86 -21.88 44.73 26.39
C SER A 86 -21.31 43.75 25.37
N GLY A 87 -21.67 42.47 25.53
CA GLY A 87 -21.90 41.54 24.43
C GLY A 87 -20.67 41.01 23.68
N ASP A 88 -19.93 40.09 24.30
CA ASP A 88 -19.12 39.14 23.54
C ASP A 88 -20.07 38.18 22.79
N SER A 89 -20.30 38.47 21.52
CA SER A 89 -20.81 37.48 20.57
C SER A 89 -19.75 36.41 20.37
N ALA A 90 -19.86 35.33 21.13
CA ALA A 90 -19.14 34.09 20.90
C ALA A 90 -19.35 33.64 19.45
N GLY A 91 -18.29 33.74 18.64
CA GLY A 91 -18.20 33.03 17.37
C GLY A 91 -18.20 31.53 17.68
N ALA A 92 -19.33 30.89 17.42
CA ALA A 92 -19.57 29.49 17.73
C ALA A 92 -18.63 28.61 16.91
N GLY A 93 -17.80 27.79 17.58
CA GLY A 93 -17.35 26.54 16.96
C GLY A 93 -18.56 25.69 16.57
N ALA A 94 -18.36 24.59 15.84
CA ALA A 94 -19.39 23.61 15.52
C ALA A 94 -20.33 23.46 16.71
N SER A 95 -21.60 23.81 16.55
CA SER A 95 -22.52 23.65 17.67
C SER A 95 -22.51 22.16 18.03
N ALA A 96 -22.42 21.82 19.31
CA ALA A 96 -22.46 20.42 19.76
C ALA A 96 -23.68 19.67 19.18
N ALA A 97 -24.75 20.40 18.86
CA ALA A 97 -25.91 19.92 18.13
C ALA A 97 -25.58 19.42 16.71
N ALA A 98 -24.81 20.17 15.91
CA ALA A 98 -24.43 19.74 14.56
C ALA A 98 -23.57 18.46 14.57
N ILE A 99 -22.69 18.31 15.56
CA ILE A 99 -21.91 17.08 15.77
C ILE A 99 -22.84 15.91 16.12
N ALA A 100 -23.79 16.13 17.04
CA ALA A 100 -24.76 15.11 17.42
C ALA A 100 -25.68 14.69 16.25
N ASP A 101 -26.16 15.64 15.46
CA ASP A 101 -27.00 15.40 14.28
C ASP A 101 -26.25 14.56 13.25
N PHE A 102 -25.00 14.90 12.97
CA PHE A 102 -24.15 14.13 12.07
C PHE A 102 -23.93 12.70 12.57
N MET A 103 -23.56 12.52 13.85
CA MET A 103 -23.37 11.18 14.42
C MET A 103 -24.65 10.34 14.35
N ALA A 104 -25.82 10.97 14.53
CA ALA A 104 -27.11 10.30 14.43
C ALA A 104 -27.49 9.90 12.98
N LEU A 105 -26.92 10.57 11.97
CA LEU A 105 -27.16 10.28 10.56
C LEU A 105 -26.33 9.11 10.03
N VAL A 106 -25.18 8.80 10.66
CA VAL A 106 -24.28 7.74 10.20
C VAL A 106 -24.92 6.36 10.37
N SER A 107 -24.87 5.55 9.31
CA SER A 107 -25.57 4.28 9.16
C SER A 107 -24.64 3.15 8.73
N ASN A 108 -24.62 2.11 9.56
CA ASN A 108 -23.90 0.87 9.30
C ASN A 108 -24.40 0.13 8.05
N ASP A 109 -25.71 0.20 7.80
CA ASP A 109 -26.33 -0.47 6.66
C ASP A 109 -25.91 0.22 5.35
N SER A 110 -25.78 1.55 5.37
CA SER A 110 -25.29 2.34 4.24
C SER A 110 -23.82 2.05 3.96
N ILE A 111 -22.97 2.01 4.98
CA ILE A 111 -21.55 1.60 4.84
C ILE A 111 -21.44 0.20 4.23
N ALA A 112 -22.21 -0.77 4.75
CA ALA A 112 -22.18 -2.14 4.25
C ALA A 112 -22.62 -2.23 2.78
N GLU A 113 -23.66 -1.49 2.37
CA GLU A 113 -24.12 -1.48 0.98
C GLU A 113 -23.09 -0.80 0.05
N PHE A 114 -22.51 0.33 0.46
CA PHE A 114 -21.45 0.98 -0.32
C PHE A 114 -20.27 0.04 -0.52
N LEU A 115 -19.78 -0.56 0.57
CA LEU A 115 -18.68 -1.52 0.53
C LEU A 115 -18.98 -2.68 -0.41
N LYS A 116 -20.19 -3.26 -0.30
CA LYS A 116 -20.64 -4.35 -1.16
C LYS A 116 -20.68 -3.96 -2.63
N VAL A 117 -21.00 -2.71 -2.97
CA VAL A 117 -21.05 -2.25 -4.37
C VAL A 117 -19.65 -2.06 -4.95
N VAL A 118 -18.77 -1.36 -4.23
CA VAL A 118 -17.43 -1.03 -4.75
C VAL A 118 -16.49 -2.25 -4.79
N THR A 119 -16.80 -3.32 -4.05
CA THR A 119 -16.02 -4.57 -4.03
C THR A 119 -16.54 -5.66 -4.97
N LYS A 120 -17.52 -5.37 -5.84
CA LYS A 120 -18.14 -6.40 -6.71
C LYS A 120 -17.21 -7.01 -7.74
N ARG A 121 -16.17 -6.29 -8.16
CA ARG A 121 -15.24 -6.69 -9.22
C ARG A 121 -13.83 -6.28 -8.85
N PRO A 122 -12.79 -6.93 -9.38
CA PRO A 122 -11.45 -6.41 -9.27
C PRO A 122 -11.34 -5.05 -9.99
N HIS A 123 -10.74 -4.05 -9.35
CA HIS A 123 -10.69 -2.67 -9.89
C HIS A 123 -9.30 -2.03 -9.73
N ILE A 124 -8.33 -2.62 -10.43
CA ILE A 124 -6.94 -2.12 -10.48
C ILE A 124 -6.91 -0.73 -11.14
N ALA A 125 -6.05 0.17 -10.64
CA ALA A 125 -5.87 1.51 -11.18
C ALA A 125 -5.72 1.52 -12.70
N GLY A 126 -6.45 2.37 -13.42
CA GLY A 126 -6.45 2.44 -14.89
C GLY A 126 -7.12 1.27 -15.62
N THR A 127 -7.90 0.40 -14.97
CA THR A 127 -8.78 -0.57 -15.67
C THR A 127 -10.20 0.00 -15.87
N PRO A 128 -10.96 -0.50 -16.86
CA PRO A 128 -12.37 -0.12 -17.03
C PRO A 128 -13.21 -0.27 -15.76
N GLU A 129 -12.97 -1.33 -14.97
CA GLU A 129 -13.68 -1.57 -13.71
C GLU A 129 -13.42 -0.48 -12.69
N ASN A 130 -12.19 0.03 -12.59
CA ASN A 130 -11.90 1.14 -11.69
C ASN A 130 -12.52 2.46 -12.17
N PHE A 131 -12.61 2.70 -13.48
CA PHE A 131 -13.38 3.83 -14.01
C PHE A 131 -14.88 3.74 -13.68
N GLU A 132 -15.45 2.53 -13.68
CA GLU A 132 -16.83 2.30 -13.24
C GLU A 132 -17.01 2.57 -11.74
N THR A 133 -16.06 2.16 -10.89
CA THR A 133 -16.07 2.52 -9.47
C THR A 133 -15.94 4.03 -9.27
N ALA A 134 -15.10 4.72 -10.06
CA ALA A 134 -14.98 6.18 -10.05
C ALA A 134 -16.31 6.85 -10.41
N ARG A 135 -16.97 6.37 -11.47
CA ARG A 135 -18.29 6.86 -11.89
C ARG A 135 -19.32 6.68 -10.77
N TYR A 136 -19.34 5.52 -10.12
CA TYR A 136 -20.23 5.27 -8.98
C TYR A 136 -20.00 6.25 -7.83
N VAL A 137 -18.75 6.49 -7.44
CA VAL A 137 -18.42 7.44 -6.37
C VAL A 137 -18.90 8.85 -6.73
N LYS A 138 -18.63 9.30 -7.97
CA LYS A 138 -19.07 10.61 -8.46
C LYS A 138 -20.60 10.74 -8.41
N GLU A 139 -21.31 9.76 -8.94
CA GLU A 139 -22.78 9.74 -8.95
C GLU A 139 -23.36 9.80 -7.54
N LYS A 140 -22.74 9.11 -6.57
CA LYS A 140 -23.15 9.17 -5.17
C LYS A 140 -22.92 10.53 -4.53
N LEU A 141 -21.78 11.15 -4.77
CA LEU A 141 -21.54 12.53 -4.29
C LEU A 141 -22.61 13.49 -4.85
N GLU A 142 -22.91 13.41 -6.14
CA GLU A 142 -23.93 14.25 -6.80
C GLU A 142 -25.35 13.95 -6.28
N GLU A 143 -25.70 12.68 -6.05
CA GLU A 143 -26.95 12.26 -5.43
C GLU A 143 -27.12 12.85 -4.02
N PHE A 144 -26.02 12.99 -3.26
CA PHE A 144 -26.03 13.61 -1.92
C PHE A 144 -26.03 15.14 -1.97
N GLY A 145 -26.14 15.76 -3.14
CA GLY A 145 -26.15 17.21 -3.32
C GLY A 145 -24.77 17.86 -3.23
N ILE A 146 -23.69 17.08 -3.39
CA ILE A 146 -22.31 17.56 -3.38
C ILE A 146 -21.84 17.70 -4.82
N ALA A 147 -21.42 18.90 -5.22
CA ALA A 147 -20.90 19.14 -6.56
C ALA A 147 -19.59 18.36 -6.76
N ALA A 148 -19.51 17.52 -7.80
CA ALA A 148 -18.36 16.66 -8.05
C ALA A 148 -17.87 16.74 -9.50
N HIS A 149 -16.55 16.61 -9.68
CA HIS A 149 -15.90 16.55 -11.00
C HIS A 149 -14.75 15.54 -11.00
N ASN A 150 -14.31 15.15 -12.19
CA ASN A 150 -13.15 14.29 -12.36
C ASN A 150 -11.88 15.12 -12.50
N ALA A 151 -10.77 14.63 -11.96
CA ALA A 151 -9.43 15.09 -12.26
C ALA A 151 -8.62 13.90 -12.82
N ASP A 152 -8.38 13.93 -14.13
CA ASP A 152 -7.78 12.82 -14.86
C ASP A 152 -6.31 13.12 -15.18
N TYR A 153 -5.44 12.13 -14.99
CA TYR A 153 -4.00 12.23 -15.26
C TYR A 153 -3.54 11.03 -16.10
N PRO A 154 -2.90 11.21 -17.26
CA PRO A 154 -2.14 10.13 -17.90
C PRO A 154 -0.89 9.81 -17.07
N VAL A 155 -0.66 8.57 -16.64
CA VAL A 155 0.48 8.22 -15.77
C VAL A 155 1.11 6.88 -16.16
N LEU A 156 2.39 6.68 -15.84
CA LEU A 156 3.05 5.40 -16.11
C LEU A 156 2.54 4.32 -15.15
N LEU A 157 1.81 3.33 -15.68
CA LEU A 157 1.44 2.12 -14.93
C LEU A 157 2.16 0.90 -15.51
N SER A 158 2.45 -0.09 -14.65
CA SER A 158 3.20 -1.29 -15.02
C SER A 158 2.45 -2.55 -14.60
N ARG A 159 2.17 -3.44 -15.56
CA ARG A 159 1.51 -4.74 -15.30
C ARG A 159 2.21 -5.88 -16.05
N PRO A 160 2.26 -7.10 -15.49
CA PRO A 160 2.81 -8.24 -16.21
C PRO A 160 1.90 -8.64 -17.39
N ILE A 161 2.53 -9.00 -18.51
CA ILE A 161 1.91 -9.73 -19.62
C ILE A 161 2.04 -11.23 -19.36
N ARG A 162 3.24 -11.65 -18.96
CA ARG A 162 3.59 -13.05 -18.69
C ARG A 162 4.45 -13.14 -17.44
N GLN A 163 4.18 -14.16 -16.64
CA GLN A 163 4.97 -14.52 -15.46
C GLN A 163 5.08 -16.02 -15.39
N ARG A 164 6.32 -16.51 -15.26
CA ARG A 164 6.66 -17.90 -15.01
C ARG A 164 7.81 -17.97 -14.01
N LEU A 165 7.71 -18.94 -13.10
CA LEU A 165 8.76 -19.28 -12.15
C LEU A 165 8.80 -20.80 -12.04
N ALA A 166 9.99 -21.38 -12.20
CA ALA A 166 10.18 -22.82 -12.12
C ALA A 166 11.44 -23.15 -11.33
N ILE A 167 11.37 -24.21 -10.54
CA ILE A 167 12.55 -24.93 -10.07
C ILE A 167 13.07 -25.72 -11.27
N VAL A 168 14.34 -25.54 -11.63
CA VAL A 168 15.01 -26.30 -12.70
C VAL A 168 15.98 -27.35 -12.14
N GLN A 169 16.44 -27.17 -10.90
CA GLN A 169 17.23 -28.14 -10.15
C GLN A 169 16.82 -28.14 -8.66
N PRO A 170 16.93 -29.27 -7.95
CA PRO A 170 17.32 -30.60 -8.45
C PRO A 170 16.20 -31.32 -9.20
N ILE A 171 14.94 -30.90 -9.01
CA ILE A 171 13.76 -31.51 -9.63
C ILE A 171 13.01 -30.43 -10.39
N ALA A 172 12.91 -30.59 -11.71
CA ALA A 172 12.19 -29.66 -12.56
C ALA A 172 10.70 -29.57 -12.14
N ARG A 173 10.25 -28.39 -11.76
CA ARG A 173 8.88 -28.13 -11.31
C ARG A 173 8.49 -26.68 -11.55
N GLU A 174 7.41 -26.47 -12.28
CA GLU A 174 6.80 -25.14 -12.40
C GLU A 174 6.00 -24.79 -11.13
N LEU A 175 6.17 -23.56 -10.65
CA LEU A 175 5.48 -23.06 -9.46
C LEU A 175 4.15 -22.41 -9.82
N GLN A 176 3.15 -22.58 -8.96
CA GLN A 176 1.82 -22.04 -9.17
C GLN A 176 1.75 -20.59 -8.70
N LEU A 177 1.79 -19.65 -9.65
CA LEU A 177 1.75 -18.21 -9.37
C LEU A 177 0.32 -17.63 -9.32
N ARG A 178 -0.71 -18.45 -9.07
CA ARG A 178 -2.09 -17.96 -8.93
C ARG A 178 -2.64 -18.39 -7.59
N GLU A 179 -3.31 -17.45 -6.92
CA GLU A 179 -4.07 -17.74 -5.71
C GLU A 179 -5.14 -18.79 -6.03
N GLN A 180 -5.34 -19.73 -5.11
CA GLN A 180 -6.35 -20.77 -5.31
C GLN A 180 -7.74 -20.19 -5.06
N PRO A 181 -8.73 -20.50 -5.92
CA PRO A 181 -10.10 -20.11 -5.66
C PRO A 181 -10.60 -20.66 -4.33
N VAL A 182 -11.46 -19.87 -3.69
CA VAL A 182 -12.05 -20.17 -2.40
C VAL A 182 -13.31 -21.00 -2.63
N PRO A 183 -13.42 -22.22 -2.07
CA PRO A 183 -14.59 -23.07 -2.30
C PRO A 183 -15.89 -22.39 -1.88
N GLY A 184 -16.86 -22.33 -2.80
CA GLY A 184 -18.17 -21.72 -2.56
C GLY A 184 -18.23 -20.20 -2.74
N ASP A 185 -17.10 -19.54 -2.98
CA ASP A 185 -17.06 -18.12 -3.33
C ASP A 185 -16.94 -17.93 -4.86
N PRO A 186 -18.00 -17.49 -5.55
CA PRO A 186 -17.96 -17.27 -6.99
C PRO A 186 -17.02 -16.11 -7.40
N TYR A 187 -16.76 -15.15 -6.51
CA TYR A 187 -15.89 -14.00 -6.83
C TYR A 187 -14.42 -14.41 -6.90
N SER A 188 -14.00 -15.36 -6.07
CA SER A 188 -12.62 -15.89 -6.12
C SER A 188 -12.22 -16.56 -7.44
N GLN A 189 -13.21 -16.87 -8.31
CA GLN A 189 -13.01 -17.44 -9.64
C GLN A 189 -13.14 -16.41 -10.77
N ASP A 190 -13.39 -15.15 -10.45
CA ASP A 190 -13.56 -14.09 -11.45
C ASP A 190 -12.32 -14.04 -12.38
N PRO A 191 -12.51 -14.07 -13.72
CA PRO A 191 -11.41 -14.05 -14.68
C PRO A 191 -10.56 -12.79 -14.62
N LEU A 192 -11.08 -11.70 -14.04
CA LEU A 192 -10.34 -10.44 -13.83
C LEU A 192 -9.33 -10.53 -12.68
N VAL A 193 -9.40 -11.57 -11.83
CA VAL A 193 -8.40 -11.82 -10.79
C VAL A 193 -7.10 -12.30 -11.43
N SER A 194 -6.18 -11.35 -11.59
CA SER A 194 -4.84 -11.55 -12.15
C SER A 194 -3.92 -12.30 -11.19
N LYS A 195 -2.81 -12.84 -11.74
CA LYS A 195 -1.73 -13.41 -10.92
C LYS A 195 -1.13 -12.32 -10.01
N PRO A 196 -0.74 -12.62 -8.77
CA PRO A 196 0.06 -11.73 -7.95
C PRO A 196 1.32 -11.24 -8.68
N PHE A 197 1.60 -9.94 -8.56
CA PHE A 197 2.76 -9.30 -9.18
C PHE A 197 3.26 -8.13 -8.33
N LEU A 198 4.50 -7.73 -8.61
CA LEU A 198 5.11 -6.52 -8.07
C LEU A 198 5.12 -5.47 -9.18
N ALA A 199 4.40 -4.36 -9.01
CA ALA A 199 4.35 -3.30 -10.02
C ALA A 199 5.73 -2.66 -10.20
N TYR A 200 6.03 -2.25 -11.44
CA TYR A 200 7.32 -1.72 -11.88
C TYR A 200 8.50 -2.68 -11.90
N THR A 201 8.31 -3.97 -11.61
CA THR A 201 9.36 -4.96 -11.88
C THR A 201 9.82 -4.86 -13.34
N PRO A 202 11.13 -4.83 -13.63
CA PRO A 202 11.59 -4.91 -15.01
C PRO A 202 11.36 -6.33 -15.55
N GLY A 203 11.25 -6.43 -16.87
CA GLY A 203 11.22 -7.72 -17.56
C GLY A 203 12.57 -8.44 -17.53
N THR A 204 12.56 -9.74 -17.80
CA THR A 204 13.77 -10.58 -17.80
C THR A 204 14.55 -10.54 -19.12
N ARG A 205 13.94 -10.04 -20.20
CA ARG A 205 14.57 -9.92 -21.54
C ARG A 205 15.82 -9.03 -21.50
N GLY A 206 16.91 -9.49 -22.13
CA GLY A 206 18.17 -8.74 -22.27
C GLY A 206 19.19 -8.89 -21.13
N ARG A 207 18.89 -9.68 -20.09
CA ARG A 207 19.79 -9.93 -18.94
C ARG A 207 20.43 -11.32 -18.89
N GLY A 208 20.22 -12.15 -19.91
CA GLY A 208 20.82 -13.48 -20.01
C GLY A 208 22.35 -13.41 -20.13
N GLY A 209 23.06 -13.83 -19.08
CA GLY A 209 24.43 -14.34 -19.13
C GLY A 209 25.49 -13.39 -19.72
N GLY A 210 26.03 -12.49 -18.89
CA GLY A 210 27.26 -11.74 -19.17
C GLY A 210 28.50 -12.64 -19.19
N GLY A 211 28.65 -13.48 -20.21
CA GLY A 211 29.94 -14.05 -20.63
C GLY A 211 30.66 -13.03 -21.51
N GLY A 212 31.68 -12.37 -20.97
CA GLY A 212 32.37 -11.27 -21.62
C GLY A 212 32.84 -11.57 -23.05
N ARG A 213 32.42 -10.73 -23.99
CA ARG A 213 33.19 -10.42 -25.19
C ARG A 213 33.05 -8.93 -25.47
N GLY A 214 34.10 -8.19 -25.14
CA GLY A 214 34.31 -6.85 -25.67
C GLY A 214 34.39 -6.93 -27.20
N GLY A 215 33.39 -6.39 -27.88
CA GLY A 215 33.41 -6.13 -29.30
C GLY A 215 33.61 -4.65 -29.52
N ALA A 216 34.81 -4.27 -29.95
CA ALA A 216 35.18 -2.90 -30.28
C ALA A 216 34.23 -2.30 -31.34
N GLY A 217 33.58 -1.19 -31.00
CA GLY A 217 32.89 -0.34 -31.97
C GLY A 217 33.90 0.47 -32.76
N GLY A 218 34.27 -0.03 -33.94
CA GLY A 218 35.01 0.72 -34.95
C GLY A 218 34.09 1.76 -35.61
N GLY A 219 34.54 3.01 -35.63
CA GLY A 219 33.88 4.09 -36.34
C GLY A 219 33.94 3.91 -37.86
N GLY A 220 32.90 4.40 -38.54
CA GLY A 220 32.85 4.54 -39.98
C GLY A 220 31.71 5.48 -40.36
N GLY A 221 32.07 6.67 -40.85
CA GLY A 221 31.13 7.68 -41.31
C GLY A 221 30.73 7.54 -42.79
N GLY A 222 29.79 8.40 -43.19
CA GLY A 222 29.25 8.59 -44.55
C GLY A 222 27.74 8.33 -44.56
N GLY A 223 26.84 9.18 -45.06
CA GLY A 223 26.93 10.38 -45.89
C GLY A 223 25.81 10.32 -46.94
N GLY A 224 24.83 11.24 -46.85
CA GLY A 224 24.11 11.83 -48.00
C GLY A 224 22.88 11.13 -48.63
N GLY A 225 21.82 11.93 -48.84
CA GLY A 225 20.76 11.80 -49.87
C GLY A 225 19.63 10.81 -49.55
N GLY A 226 18.33 11.13 -49.57
CA GLY A 226 17.58 12.03 -50.44
C GLY A 226 16.83 11.20 -51.50
N GLY A 227 15.51 11.02 -51.36
CA GLY A 227 14.67 10.39 -52.39
C GLY A 227 13.30 9.90 -51.90
N GLU A 228 12.24 10.60 -52.32
CA GLU A 228 10.83 10.20 -52.23
C GLU A 228 10.48 9.06 -53.19
N GLY A 229 9.45 8.28 -52.85
CA GLY A 229 8.79 7.35 -53.79
C GLY A 229 7.74 6.48 -53.08
N GLY A 230 6.46 6.73 -53.36
CA GLY A 230 5.32 6.00 -52.80
C GLY A 230 5.02 4.65 -53.49
N GLY A 231 4.11 3.89 -52.89
CA GLY A 231 3.50 2.70 -53.49
C GLY A 231 2.96 1.73 -52.43
N GLY A 232 1.64 1.56 -52.39
CA GLY A 232 0.94 0.67 -51.44
C GLY A 232 1.13 -0.82 -51.71
N GLY A 233 0.78 -1.61 -50.70
CA GLY A 233 0.71 -3.07 -50.78
C GLY A 233 0.34 -3.68 -49.44
N GLU A 234 -0.93 -4.04 -49.28
CA GLU A 234 -1.40 -4.95 -48.23
C GLU A 234 -0.69 -6.31 -48.37
N GLY A 235 -0.12 -6.80 -47.27
CA GLY A 235 0.50 -8.11 -47.20
C GLY A 235 0.48 -8.64 -45.78
N LYS A 236 -0.50 -9.51 -45.49
CA LYS A 236 -0.52 -10.37 -44.30
C LYS A 236 0.72 -11.27 -44.32
N GLY A 237 1.74 -10.94 -43.54
CA GLY A 237 2.85 -11.82 -43.18
C GLY A 237 2.73 -12.20 -41.72
N ARG A 238 2.12 -13.36 -41.46
CA ARG A 238 2.12 -14.00 -40.15
C ARG A 238 3.43 -14.79 -40.06
N GLU A 239 4.52 -14.10 -39.74
CA GLU A 239 5.78 -14.77 -39.40
C GLU A 239 5.72 -15.15 -37.92
N GLY A 240 5.44 -16.43 -37.68
CA GLY A 240 5.83 -17.07 -36.44
C GLY A 240 7.34 -17.15 -36.40
N GLY A 241 7.96 -16.20 -35.72
CA GLY A 241 9.26 -16.40 -35.11
C GLY A 241 9.02 -17.06 -33.76
N ASP A 242 9.59 -18.24 -33.56
CA ASP A 242 9.77 -18.81 -32.24
C ASP A 242 10.69 -17.87 -31.44
N ASP A 243 10.09 -16.89 -30.75
CA ASP A 243 10.75 -15.93 -29.87
C ASP A 243 11.32 -16.71 -28.65
N GLU A 244 12.60 -17.09 -28.72
CA GLU A 244 13.36 -17.56 -27.56
C GLU A 244 13.45 -16.42 -26.51
N GLY A 245 12.45 -16.38 -25.61
CA GLY A 245 12.35 -15.38 -24.54
C GLY A 245 13.45 -15.51 -23.50
N GLY A 246 14.10 -14.39 -23.16
CA GLY A 246 15.17 -14.35 -22.16
C GLY A 246 14.65 -14.55 -20.72
N SER A 247 14.97 -15.70 -20.12
CA SER A 247 14.77 -15.99 -18.70
C SER A 247 16.02 -15.65 -17.88
N VAL A 248 15.84 -15.46 -16.58
CA VAL A 248 16.92 -15.32 -15.60
C VAL A 248 16.97 -16.61 -14.78
N GLN A 249 18.15 -17.22 -14.67
CA GLN A 249 18.37 -18.40 -13.84
C GLN A 249 19.41 -18.13 -12.77
N GLY A 250 19.24 -18.73 -11.60
CA GLY A 250 20.23 -18.62 -10.55
C GLY A 250 19.99 -19.55 -9.36
N PRO A 251 21.06 -19.84 -8.59
CA PRO A 251 20.93 -20.43 -7.25
C PRO A 251 20.06 -19.55 -6.35
N VAL A 252 19.50 -20.12 -5.27
CA VAL A 252 18.65 -19.36 -4.34
C VAL A 252 19.37 -19.08 -3.04
N ILE A 253 19.34 -17.82 -2.61
CA ILE A 253 19.80 -17.40 -1.29
C ILE A 253 18.60 -16.88 -0.50
N TYR A 254 18.42 -17.37 0.73
CA TYR A 254 17.40 -16.85 1.64
C TYR A 254 18.00 -15.72 2.49
N ALA A 255 17.42 -14.52 2.40
CA ALA A 255 17.94 -13.29 3.01
C ALA A 255 17.00 -12.68 4.05
N ASN A 256 16.25 -13.52 4.78
CA ASN A 256 15.35 -13.07 5.85
C ASN A 256 14.39 -11.97 5.38
N TYR A 257 14.37 -10.80 6.03
CA TYR A 257 13.53 -9.66 5.64
C TYR A 257 14.20 -8.76 4.58
N GLY A 258 15.40 -9.08 4.09
CA GLY A 258 16.07 -8.28 3.05
C GLY A 258 16.53 -6.90 3.51
N ARG A 259 16.76 -6.72 4.81
CA ARG A 259 17.35 -5.49 5.35
C ARG A 259 18.84 -5.44 5.05
N GLU A 260 19.45 -4.26 5.12
CA GLU A 260 20.89 -4.11 4.90
C GLU A 260 21.69 -5.03 5.84
N GLU A 261 21.28 -5.11 7.11
CA GLU A 261 21.91 -5.96 8.12
C GLU A 261 21.76 -7.46 7.82
N ASP A 262 20.67 -7.86 7.14
CA ASP A 262 20.48 -9.25 6.75
C ASP A 262 21.52 -9.66 5.68
N PHE A 263 21.88 -8.75 4.77
CA PHE A 263 22.92 -8.98 3.76
C PHE A 263 24.34 -8.95 4.34
N GLU A 264 24.58 -8.18 5.41
CA GLU A 264 25.83 -8.23 6.17
C GLU A 264 26.03 -9.62 6.81
N VAL A 265 24.98 -10.17 7.43
CA VAL A 265 25.01 -11.53 7.99
C VAL A 265 25.28 -12.58 6.90
N LEU A 266 24.71 -12.42 5.69
CA LEU A 266 25.00 -13.33 4.58
C LEU A 266 26.46 -13.25 4.12
N ASN A 267 27.06 -12.06 4.09
CA ASN A 267 28.47 -11.91 3.76
C ASN A 267 29.36 -12.70 4.73
N ASP A 268 29.03 -12.70 6.02
CA ASP A 268 29.77 -13.47 7.03
C ASP A 268 29.54 -14.99 6.87
N LEU A 269 28.29 -15.42 6.70
CA LEU A 269 27.93 -16.84 6.60
C LEU A 269 28.45 -17.52 5.34
N LEU A 270 28.39 -16.84 4.19
CA LEU A 270 28.71 -17.43 2.89
C LEU A 270 30.09 -16.98 2.37
N GLY A 271 30.56 -15.78 2.73
CA GLY A 271 31.89 -15.28 2.35
C GLY A 271 33.04 -15.88 3.15
N GLY A 272 32.77 -16.44 4.34
CA GLY A 272 33.77 -17.07 5.21
C GLY A 272 34.36 -18.39 4.69
N ALA A 273 33.75 -19.03 3.68
CA ALA A 273 34.18 -20.33 3.15
C ALA A 273 35.52 -20.30 2.38
N GLY A 274 36.13 -19.12 2.19
CA GLY A 274 37.42 -18.93 1.50
C GLY A 274 38.63 -18.57 2.38
N ARG A 275 38.47 -18.43 3.71
CA ARG A 275 39.59 -18.07 4.61
C ARG A 275 40.00 -19.24 5.50
N GLY A 276 40.65 -20.23 4.88
CA GLY A 276 41.46 -21.19 5.62
C GLY A 276 42.71 -20.53 6.19
N GLY A 277 42.89 -20.63 7.51
CA GLY A 277 44.19 -20.54 8.19
C GLY A 277 44.74 -19.13 8.47
N GLY A 278 44.69 -18.70 9.73
CA GLY A 278 45.47 -17.56 10.22
C GLY A 278 45.10 -17.21 11.65
N GLY A 279 46.01 -17.44 12.59
CA GLY A 279 45.78 -17.44 14.03
C GLY A 279 45.28 -16.14 14.65
N GLY A 280 44.68 -16.30 15.83
CA GLY A 280 44.23 -15.21 16.68
C GLY A 280 45.38 -14.31 17.15
N GLY A 281 45.10 -13.01 17.14
CA GLY A 281 45.91 -11.97 17.75
C GLY A 281 45.03 -10.79 18.09
N CYS A 282 44.78 -10.59 19.38
CA CYS A 282 44.03 -9.48 19.95
C CYS A 282 44.80 -8.15 19.82
N GLY A 283 44.06 -7.05 19.65
CA GLY A 283 44.47 -5.65 19.82
C GLY A 283 43.55 -4.77 18.96
N GLY A 284 42.82 -3.76 19.43
CA GLY A 284 42.97 -2.90 20.59
C GLY A 284 43.17 -1.45 20.09
N GLY A 285 42.11 -0.62 20.11
CA GLY A 285 42.22 0.84 20.17
C GLY A 285 41.71 1.69 18.98
N GLY A 286 40.67 2.50 19.24
CA GLY A 286 40.73 3.97 19.10
C GLY A 286 40.43 4.66 17.75
N GLY A 287 39.23 5.26 17.65
CA GLY A 287 39.03 6.70 17.36
C GLY A 287 39.18 7.28 15.93
N GLY A 288 38.11 7.97 15.47
CA GLY A 288 38.23 9.28 14.80
C GLY A 288 37.85 9.39 13.30
N GLY A 289 36.68 9.98 13.04
CA GLY A 289 36.46 11.14 12.15
C GLY A 289 36.74 11.10 10.63
N GLY A 290 35.67 11.19 9.84
CA GLY A 290 35.49 12.22 8.79
C GLY A 290 35.99 11.94 7.36
N GLY A 291 35.13 12.25 6.38
CA GLY A 291 35.53 12.68 5.02
C GLY A 291 35.06 11.77 3.88
N GLY A 292 34.21 12.32 3.00
CA GLY A 292 33.71 11.65 1.82
C GLY A 292 34.74 11.43 0.71
N GLY A 293 34.39 10.55 -0.22
CA GLY A 293 35.13 10.30 -1.45
C GLY A 293 34.37 9.34 -2.34
N GLY A 294 33.77 9.88 -3.41
CA GLY A 294 33.33 9.07 -4.54
C GLY A 294 34.53 8.38 -5.17
N GLY A 295 34.41 7.07 -5.36
CA GLY A 295 35.41 6.25 -6.00
C GLY A 295 34.73 5.08 -6.70
N GLY A 296 34.65 5.16 -8.03
CA GLY A 296 34.37 3.99 -8.85
C GLY A 296 35.47 2.95 -8.61
N GLY A 297 35.10 1.83 -8.01
CA GLY A 297 35.96 0.68 -7.80
C GLY A 297 35.27 -0.55 -8.36
N GLY A 298 35.96 -1.31 -9.21
CA GLY A 298 35.52 -2.64 -9.62
C GLY A 298 35.27 -3.48 -8.37
N GLY A 299 33.98 -3.67 -8.05
CA GLY A 299 33.55 -4.29 -6.81
C GLY A 299 33.86 -5.78 -6.82
N ALA A 300 34.36 -6.28 -5.68
CA ALA A 300 34.30 -7.70 -5.40
C ALA A 300 32.87 -8.20 -5.65
N ALA A 301 32.72 -9.33 -6.35
CA ALA A 301 31.41 -9.92 -6.60
C ALA A 301 30.70 -10.12 -5.25
N GLY A 302 29.57 -9.42 -5.04
CA GLY A 302 28.79 -9.51 -3.81
C GLY A 302 28.32 -10.94 -3.56
N VAL A 303 28.04 -11.29 -2.31
CA VAL A 303 27.68 -12.67 -1.91
C VAL A 303 26.45 -13.22 -2.64
N CYS A 304 25.60 -12.35 -3.18
CA CYS A 304 24.42 -12.72 -3.97
C CYS A 304 24.66 -12.74 -5.48
N THR A 305 25.89 -12.62 -5.96
CA THR A 305 26.20 -12.49 -7.40
C THR A 305 25.62 -13.65 -8.21
N GLY A 306 24.69 -13.32 -9.11
CA GLY A 306 24.02 -14.30 -9.98
C GLY A 306 22.95 -15.15 -9.29
N ALA A 307 22.67 -14.92 -8.01
CA ALA A 307 21.61 -15.62 -7.27
C ALA A 307 20.24 -14.95 -7.45
N ILE A 308 19.19 -15.73 -7.26
CA ILE A 308 17.83 -15.26 -7.04
C ILE A 308 17.62 -15.20 -5.52
N VAL A 309 17.40 -14.00 -4.99
CA VAL A 309 17.30 -13.79 -3.54
C VAL A 309 15.85 -13.93 -3.09
N LEU A 310 15.58 -14.82 -2.15
CA LEU A 310 14.27 -15.05 -1.52
C LEU A 310 14.20 -14.32 -0.17
N MET A 311 13.17 -13.48 0.00
CA MET A 311 12.98 -12.63 1.19
C MET A 311 11.54 -12.71 1.70
N ARG A 312 11.35 -12.47 2.99
CA ARG A 312 10.06 -12.28 3.64
C ARG A 312 9.55 -10.86 3.45
N TYR A 313 8.25 -10.70 3.30
CA TYR A 313 7.57 -9.43 3.57
C TYR A 313 7.69 -9.04 5.06
N GLY A 314 7.44 -7.77 5.39
CA GLY A 314 7.55 -7.20 6.75
C GLY A 314 8.82 -6.38 6.99
N GLU A 315 8.93 -5.71 8.14
CA GLU A 315 10.06 -4.88 8.63
C GLU A 315 10.39 -3.62 7.81
N ILE A 316 10.62 -3.74 6.50
CA ILE A 316 10.98 -2.65 5.59
C ILE A 316 10.12 -2.67 4.33
N TYR A 317 10.07 -1.54 3.62
CA TYR A 317 9.34 -1.42 2.37
C TYR A 317 9.86 -2.41 1.31
N ARG A 318 8.94 -3.01 0.56
CA ARG A 318 9.24 -4.06 -0.42
C ARG A 318 10.17 -3.63 -1.56
N GLY A 319 10.12 -2.36 -1.97
CA GLY A 319 11.04 -1.81 -2.96
C GLY A 319 12.48 -1.75 -2.46
N ASP A 320 12.69 -1.45 -1.18
CA ASP A 320 14.02 -1.40 -0.57
C ASP A 320 14.64 -2.81 -0.49
N LYS A 321 13.84 -3.84 -0.18
CA LYS A 321 14.28 -5.25 -0.25
C LYS A 321 14.90 -5.59 -1.61
N VAL A 322 14.23 -5.19 -2.69
CA VAL A 322 14.68 -5.46 -4.07
C VAL A 322 15.97 -4.68 -4.38
N ARG A 323 16.08 -3.43 -3.93
CA ARG A 323 17.30 -2.62 -4.08
C ARG A 323 18.47 -3.20 -3.30
N ASN A 324 18.26 -3.63 -2.07
CA ASN A 324 19.29 -4.24 -1.23
C ASN A 324 19.77 -5.56 -1.84
N ALA A 325 18.84 -6.39 -2.34
CA ALA A 325 19.19 -7.61 -3.07
C ALA A 325 20.03 -7.30 -4.33
N ALA A 326 19.65 -6.27 -5.09
CA ALA A 326 20.43 -5.83 -6.26
C ALA A 326 21.83 -5.32 -5.88
N ALA A 327 21.95 -4.56 -4.79
CA ALA A 327 23.23 -4.08 -4.27
C ALA A 327 24.13 -5.25 -3.81
N CYS A 328 23.54 -6.35 -3.33
CA CYS A 328 24.24 -7.60 -3.02
C CYS A 328 24.71 -8.39 -4.27
N GLY A 329 24.30 -7.99 -5.48
CA GLY A 329 24.63 -8.65 -6.75
C GLY A 329 23.58 -9.64 -7.26
N ALA A 330 22.40 -9.69 -6.64
CA ALA A 330 21.32 -10.58 -7.07
C ALA A 330 20.90 -10.29 -8.52
N THR A 331 20.54 -11.35 -9.25
CA THR A 331 20.02 -11.20 -10.62
C THR A 331 18.50 -11.07 -10.68
N ALA A 332 17.80 -11.52 -9.64
CA ALA A 332 16.37 -11.35 -9.43
C ALA A 332 16.02 -11.51 -7.94
N ALA A 333 14.80 -11.10 -7.56
CA ALA A 333 14.30 -11.19 -6.19
C ALA A 333 12.94 -11.90 -6.12
N ILE A 334 12.67 -12.58 -5.01
CA ILE A 334 11.36 -13.16 -4.70
C ILE A 334 10.99 -12.70 -3.30
N ILE A 335 9.75 -12.23 -3.11
CA ILE A 335 9.24 -11.82 -1.80
C ILE A 335 8.04 -12.70 -1.43
N TYR A 336 8.00 -13.28 -0.23
CA TYR A 336 6.90 -14.12 0.22
C TYR A 336 6.37 -13.72 1.60
N SER A 337 5.10 -14.02 1.87
CA SER A 337 4.42 -13.69 3.13
C SER A 337 4.50 -14.84 4.12
N ASP A 338 5.47 -14.83 5.04
CA ASP A 338 5.65 -15.91 6.01
C ASP A 338 4.47 -16.00 7.01
N PRO A 339 3.99 -17.20 7.38
CA PRO A 339 2.97 -17.36 8.41
C PRO A 339 3.30 -16.71 9.76
N ALA A 340 4.59 -16.58 10.09
CA ALA A 340 5.05 -15.91 11.31
C ALA A 340 4.52 -14.46 11.40
N ASP A 341 4.38 -13.81 10.24
CA ASP A 341 4.02 -12.40 10.13
C ASP A 341 2.57 -12.23 9.62
N TYR A 342 2.08 -13.15 8.79
CA TYR A 342 0.80 -13.00 8.05
C TYR A 342 -0.28 -14.05 8.38
N ALA A 343 0.01 -15.01 9.25
CA ALA A 343 -0.97 -15.94 9.79
C ALA A 343 -0.77 -16.12 11.31
N VAL A 344 -0.49 -15.00 11.99
CA VAL A 344 -0.18 -14.97 13.42
C VAL A 344 -1.25 -15.69 14.23
N ASN A 345 -0.83 -16.59 15.12
CA ASN A 345 -1.70 -17.45 15.93
C ASN A 345 -2.49 -18.53 15.17
N ALA A 346 -2.28 -18.71 13.87
CA ALA A 346 -2.96 -19.77 13.12
C ALA A 346 -2.38 -21.15 13.47
N THR A 347 -3.09 -21.90 14.30
CA THR A 347 -2.66 -23.25 14.72
C THR A 347 -3.30 -24.34 13.87
N SER A 348 -4.46 -24.07 13.30
CA SER A 348 -5.30 -25.00 12.55
C SER A 348 -5.74 -24.42 11.20
N PRO A 349 -6.17 -25.24 10.24
CA PRO A 349 -6.75 -24.75 8.98
C PRO A 349 -8.00 -23.86 9.17
N GLY A 350 -8.69 -23.96 10.31
CA GLY A 350 -9.85 -23.12 10.63
C GLY A 350 -9.49 -21.68 10.98
N ASP A 351 -8.22 -21.38 11.26
CA ASP A 351 -7.73 -20.04 11.58
C ASP A 351 -7.39 -19.22 10.31
N LEU A 352 -7.37 -19.88 9.14
CA LEU A 352 -7.04 -19.28 7.84
C LEU A 352 -8.29 -18.94 7.04
N TYR A 353 -8.18 -17.95 6.14
CA TYR A 353 -9.26 -17.62 5.21
C TYR A 353 -9.63 -18.84 4.35
N PRO A 354 -10.92 -19.18 4.18
CA PRO A 354 -12.11 -18.36 4.46
C PRO A 354 -12.72 -18.51 5.86
N TYR A 355 -12.16 -19.36 6.73
CA TYR A 355 -12.77 -19.67 8.03
C TYR A 355 -12.29 -18.72 9.15
N GLY A 356 -11.05 -18.27 9.05
CA GLY A 356 -10.44 -17.29 9.94
C GLY A 356 -9.71 -16.18 9.18
N PRO A 357 -9.07 -15.24 9.89
CA PRO A 357 -8.43 -14.07 9.28
C PRO A 357 -7.00 -14.33 8.80
N GLY A 358 -6.38 -15.47 9.14
CA GLY A 358 -5.00 -15.77 8.74
C GLY A 358 -4.84 -15.96 7.24
N LEU A 359 -3.71 -15.55 6.69
CA LEU A 359 -3.42 -15.68 5.25
C LEU A 359 -3.36 -17.17 4.84
N PRO A 360 -4.09 -17.59 3.78
CA PRO A 360 -4.05 -18.98 3.30
C PRO A 360 -2.74 -19.28 2.52
N PRO A 361 -2.35 -20.57 2.37
CA PRO A 361 -1.07 -20.96 1.76
C PRO A 361 -0.91 -20.61 0.29
N SER A 362 -2.00 -20.35 -0.41
CA SER A 362 -1.99 -19.89 -1.80
C SER A 362 -2.02 -18.36 -1.93
N GLY A 363 -2.29 -17.62 -0.85
CA GLY A 363 -2.36 -16.16 -0.84
C GLY A 363 -0.98 -15.53 -1.02
N ALA A 364 -0.88 -14.51 -1.88
CA ALA A 364 0.37 -13.78 -2.09
C ALA A 364 0.12 -12.28 -2.19
N GLN A 365 0.89 -11.51 -1.42
CA GLN A 365 0.78 -10.06 -1.39
C GLN A 365 1.35 -9.44 -2.68
N ARG A 366 0.50 -8.66 -3.37
CA ARG A 366 0.87 -7.76 -4.48
C ARG A 366 1.45 -6.45 -3.92
N GLY A 367 2.04 -5.62 -4.77
CA GLY A 367 2.46 -4.28 -4.34
C GLY A 367 3.37 -3.59 -5.33
N SER A 368 3.47 -2.27 -5.23
CA SER A 368 4.51 -1.51 -5.92
C SER A 368 5.87 -1.74 -5.27
N ILE A 369 6.93 -1.83 -6.08
CA ILE A 369 8.34 -1.79 -5.65
C ILE A 369 9.06 -0.53 -6.14
N TYR A 370 8.30 0.46 -6.62
CA TYR A 370 8.76 1.81 -6.90
C TYR A 370 9.01 2.56 -5.58
N THR A 371 10.17 3.19 -5.42
CA THR A 371 10.59 3.77 -4.12
C THR A 371 10.46 5.29 -4.08
N SER A 372 9.58 5.85 -4.88
CA SER A 372 9.26 7.29 -4.87
C SER A 372 7.73 7.42 -4.87
N LEU A 373 7.25 8.65 -4.93
CA LEU A 373 5.84 9.01 -4.99
C LEU A 373 5.52 9.68 -6.33
N GLY A 374 4.24 9.70 -6.71
CA GLY A 374 3.79 10.28 -7.97
C GLY A 374 4.14 9.45 -9.21
N ASP A 375 3.75 9.94 -10.38
CA ASP A 375 4.10 9.34 -11.66
C ASP A 375 5.64 9.32 -11.82
N PRO A 376 6.26 8.14 -12.03
CA PRO A 376 7.70 8.05 -12.22
C PRO A 376 8.26 8.96 -13.32
N GLN A 377 7.44 9.33 -14.31
CA GLN A 377 7.86 10.14 -15.45
C GLN A 377 7.69 11.65 -15.25
N THR A 378 7.03 12.11 -14.20
CA THR A 378 6.78 13.54 -13.95
C THR A 378 7.11 13.96 -12.50
N PRO A 379 8.31 13.70 -11.99
CA PRO A 379 8.64 13.95 -10.60
C PRO A 379 8.66 15.46 -10.28
N GLY A 380 7.65 15.95 -9.55
CA GLY A 380 7.56 17.34 -9.09
C GLY A 380 6.72 18.25 -9.99
N TRP A 381 6.03 17.73 -11.01
CA TRP A 381 5.10 18.50 -11.84
C TRP A 381 3.94 17.62 -12.34
N PRO A 382 2.73 18.17 -12.49
CA PRO A 382 1.55 17.37 -12.77
C PRO A 382 1.61 16.72 -14.16
N SER A 383 1.25 15.45 -14.20
CA SER A 383 1.20 14.60 -15.38
C SER A 383 0.00 14.94 -16.27
N ARG A 384 0.13 16.04 -17.04
CA ARG A 384 -0.94 16.54 -17.92
C ARG A 384 -0.89 15.90 -19.32
N PRO A 385 -2.04 15.81 -20.03
CA PRO A 385 -2.05 15.44 -21.44
C PRO A 385 -1.16 16.35 -22.29
N GLY A 386 -0.21 15.77 -23.03
CA GLY A 386 0.77 16.50 -23.82
C GLY A 386 1.85 17.24 -23.00
N GLY A 387 1.91 17.02 -21.69
CA GLY A 387 2.95 17.56 -20.81
C GLY A 387 4.31 16.88 -20.99
N GLU A 388 5.35 17.51 -20.45
CA GLU A 388 6.71 16.96 -20.43
C GLU A 388 6.79 15.70 -19.56
N ARG A 389 7.53 14.70 -20.05
CA ARG A 389 7.74 13.41 -19.39
C ARG A 389 9.18 12.97 -19.55
N LEU A 390 9.76 12.45 -18.47
CA LEU A 390 11.01 11.72 -18.52
C LEU A 390 10.85 10.42 -19.31
N SER A 391 11.88 10.04 -20.06
CA SER A 391 11.99 8.71 -20.67
C SER A 391 12.21 7.64 -19.60
N LEU A 392 11.89 6.38 -19.90
CA LEU A 392 12.12 5.27 -18.96
C LEU A 392 13.61 5.09 -18.57
N SER A 393 14.53 5.53 -19.41
CA SER A 393 15.97 5.53 -19.11
C SER A 393 16.38 6.64 -18.12
N GLU A 394 15.59 7.70 -18.00
CA GLU A 394 15.83 8.80 -17.06
C GLU A 394 15.20 8.52 -15.69
N THR A 395 14.24 7.58 -15.60
CA THR A 395 13.55 7.21 -14.35
C THR A 395 14.26 6.10 -13.56
N THR A 396 15.49 5.72 -13.92
CA THR A 396 16.16 4.52 -13.36
C THR A 396 16.51 4.63 -11.88
N GLY A 397 16.58 5.83 -11.32
CA GLY A 397 16.90 6.04 -9.90
C GLY A 397 15.75 5.69 -8.95
N SER A 398 14.51 5.65 -9.44
CA SER A 398 13.30 5.41 -8.66
C SER A 398 12.64 4.05 -8.97
N LEU A 399 12.79 3.56 -10.21
CA LEU A 399 12.36 2.22 -10.61
C LEU A 399 13.31 1.09 -10.12
N PRO A 400 12.79 -0.12 -9.85
CA PRO A 400 13.60 -1.24 -9.35
C PRO A 400 14.61 -1.75 -10.40
N PRO A 401 15.84 -2.08 -10.00
CA PRO A 401 16.93 -2.41 -10.92
C PRO A 401 16.96 -3.88 -11.37
N ILE A 402 16.22 -4.78 -10.72
CA ILE A 402 16.21 -6.22 -11.01
C ILE A 402 14.78 -6.78 -11.03
N PRO A 403 14.51 -7.85 -11.80
CA PRO A 403 13.20 -8.49 -11.80
C PRO A 403 12.83 -9.03 -10.43
N ALA A 404 11.56 -8.90 -10.05
CA ALA A 404 11.05 -9.40 -8.78
C ALA A 404 9.64 -9.97 -8.90
N LEU A 405 9.35 -11.02 -8.13
CA LEU A 405 8.01 -11.63 -8.03
C LEU A 405 7.56 -11.82 -6.59
N PRO A 406 6.26 -11.66 -6.30
CA PRO A 406 5.70 -12.12 -5.05
C PRO A 406 5.40 -13.62 -5.14
N LEU A 407 5.50 -14.32 -4.02
CA LEU A 407 5.25 -15.76 -3.93
C LEU A 407 4.40 -16.07 -2.69
N SER A 408 3.47 -17.02 -2.80
CA SER A 408 2.72 -17.51 -1.64
C SER A 408 3.64 -18.33 -0.75
N TYR A 409 3.41 -18.38 0.56
CA TYR A 409 4.25 -19.20 1.44
C TYR A 409 4.13 -20.70 1.15
N GLY A 410 3.00 -21.15 0.61
CA GLY A 410 2.83 -22.52 0.14
C GLY A 410 3.74 -22.87 -1.04
N GLN A 411 4.00 -21.94 -1.96
CA GLN A 411 4.99 -22.12 -3.03
C GLN A 411 6.42 -21.85 -2.54
N ALA A 412 6.62 -20.86 -1.67
CA ALA A 412 7.93 -20.57 -1.08
C ALA A 412 8.47 -21.77 -0.29
N LYS A 413 7.60 -22.50 0.42
CA LYS A 413 7.95 -23.76 1.10
C LYS A 413 8.66 -24.75 0.17
N LEU A 414 8.15 -24.93 -1.05
CA LEU A 414 8.74 -25.86 -2.04
C LEU A 414 10.16 -25.48 -2.44
N VAL A 415 10.46 -24.18 -2.44
CA VAL A 415 11.80 -23.65 -2.71
C VAL A 415 12.68 -23.79 -1.47
N LEU A 416 12.19 -23.32 -0.32
CA LEU A 416 12.92 -23.32 0.96
C LEU A 416 13.33 -24.73 1.40
N GLU A 417 12.49 -25.75 1.17
CA GLU A 417 12.81 -27.17 1.42
C GLU A 417 14.02 -27.67 0.61
N LEU A 418 14.34 -27.01 -0.50
CA LEU A 418 15.40 -27.40 -1.44
C LEU A 418 16.62 -26.46 -1.40
N ILE A 419 16.56 -25.35 -0.65
CA ILE A 419 17.63 -24.34 -0.62
C ILE A 419 18.97 -24.93 -0.18
N GLY A 420 18.97 -25.84 0.80
CA GLY A 420 20.19 -26.45 1.34
C GLY A 420 21.21 -25.42 1.90
N GLY A 421 22.46 -25.84 2.07
CA GLY A 421 23.52 -24.97 2.58
C GLY A 421 23.52 -24.76 4.09
N ALA A 422 24.04 -23.62 4.55
CA ALA A 422 24.18 -23.32 5.97
C ALA A 422 22.81 -23.07 6.63
N GLY A 423 22.66 -23.50 7.89
CA GLY A 423 21.46 -23.23 8.68
C GLY A 423 21.26 -21.74 8.90
N ALA A 424 20.02 -21.27 8.76
CA ALA A 424 19.69 -19.87 9.03
C ALA A 424 19.81 -19.55 10.53
N PRO A 425 20.22 -18.31 10.89
CA PRO A 425 20.20 -17.84 12.28
C PRO A 425 18.84 -18.04 12.95
N GLU A 426 18.83 -18.15 14.28
CA GLU A 426 17.60 -18.45 15.03
C GLU A 426 16.48 -17.42 14.76
N GLY A 427 16.81 -16.13 14.74
CA GLY A 427 15.86 -15.05 14.47
C GLY A 427 15.38 -14.94 13.01
N TRP A 428 15.90 -15.76 12.10
CA TRP A 428 15.51 -15.79 10.69
C TRP A 428 14.46 -16.86 10.38
N ARG A 429 14.14 -17.71 11.37
CA ARG A 429 13.17 -18.79 11.23
C ARG A 429 11.75 -18.20 11.23
N GLY A 430 10.98 -18.52 10.20
CA GLY A 430 9.54 -18.25 10.13
C GLY A 430 8.71 -19.41 10.70
N GLU A 431 7.41 -19.42 10.39
CA GLU A 431 6.43 -20.40 10.92
C GLU A 431 5.82 -21.32 9.85
N ILE A 432 6.48 -21.46 8.70
CA ILE A 432 6.13 -22.52 7.73
C ILE A 432 6.31 -23.91 8.38
N LYS A 433 5.20 -24.63 8.54
CA LYS A 433 5.15 -25.94 9.20
C LYS A 433 6.07 -26.98 8.53
N GLY A 434 6.95 -27.57 9.34
CA GLY A 434 7.85 -28.67 8.94
C GLY A 434 9.05 -28.24 8.12
N LEU A 435 9.37 -26.94 8.10
CA LEU A 435 10.50 -26.40 7.35
C LEU A 435 11.68 -26.10 8.28
N GLU A 436 12.87 -26.54 7.89
CA GLU A 436 14.14 -26.04 8.43
C GLU A 436 14.66 -24.95 7.49
N TYR A 437 14.91 -23.76 8.02
CA TYR A 437 15.41 -22.63 7.24
C TYR A 437 16.92 -22.74 7.07
N ASN A 438 17.35 -22.78 5.81
CA ASN A 438 18.75 -22.68 5.40
C ASN A 438 18.92 -21.46 4.49
N VAL A 439 20.14 -20.93 4.40
CA VAL A 439 20.44 -19.70 3.65
C VAL A 439 20.86 -19.94 2.19
N GLY A 440 21.16 -21.18 1.79
CA GLY A 440 21.62 -21.52 0.44
C GLY A 440 23.14 -21.49 0.29
N PRO A 441 23.68 -21.33 -0.94
CA PRO A 441 23.00 -20.97 -2.19
C PRO A 441 22.40 -22.15 -3.00
N GLY A 442 22.44 -23.40 -2.55
CA GLY A 442 21.96 -24.53 -3.37
C GLY A 442 21.83 -25.87 -2.62
N PRO A 443 21.20 -26.88 -3.24
CA PRO A 443 21.28 -27.17 -4.67
C PRO A 443 20.13 -26.62 -5.54
N VAL A 444 19.14 -25.92 -4.98
CA VAL A 444 18.01 -25.41 -5.77
C VAL A 444 18.47 -24.33 -6.76
N VAL A 445 17.99 -24.44 -8.00
CA VAL A 445 18.15 -23.42 -9.04
C VAL A 445 16.77 -23.06 -9.56
N LEU A 446 16.48 -21.76 -9.61
CA LEU A 446 15.23 -21.25 -10.17
C LEU A 446 15.46 -20.65 -11.55
N GLU A 447 14.42 -20.72 -12.37
CA GLU A 447 14.26 -19.97 -13.61
C GLU A 447 13.07 -19.04 -13.50
N MET A 448 13.29 -17.74 -13.73
CA MET A 448 12.29 -16.69 -13.73
C MET A 448 12.17 -16.09 -15.13
N ASP A 449 10.94 -15.95 -15.60
CA ASP A 449 10.60 -15.32 -16.89
C ASP A 449 9.44 -14.35 -16.66
N ILE A 450 9.72 -13.05 -16.82
CA ILE A 450 8.75 -11.97 -16.66
C ILE A 450 8.76 -11.10 -17.91
N GLU A 451 7.58 -10.96 -18.49
CA GLU A 451 7.30 -9.94 -19.51
C GLU A 451 6.34 -8.91 -18.94
N VAL A 452 6.69 -7.64 -19.05
CA VAL A 452 5.98 -6.53 -18.44
C VAL A 452 5.56 -5.52 -19.50
N ASN A 453 4.35 -5.01 -19.36
CA ASN A 453 3.85 -3.87 -20.10
C ASN A 453 3.86 -2.64 -19.19
N ALA A 454 4.73 -1.68 -19.50
CA ALA A 454 4.75 -0.37 -18.84
C ALA A 454 4.23 0.67 -19.82
N THR A 455 3.05 1.22 -19.56
CA THR A 455 2.35 2.12 -20.48
C THR A 455 1.75 3.30 -19.75
N VAL A 456 1.82 4.46 -20.39
CA VAL A 456 1.07 5.64 -19.96
C VAL A 456 -0.41 5.32 -20.10
N THR A 457 -1.13 5.39 -18.98
CA THR A 457 -2.53 5.00 -18.84
C THR A 457 -3.25 6.10 -18.07
N ASP A 458 -4.46 6.47 -18.50
CA ASP A 458 -5.26 7.44 -17.77
C ASP A 458 -5.72 6.86 -16.43
N ILE A 459 -5.63 7.68 -15.39
CA ILE A 459 -6.23 7.47 -14.07
C ILE A 459 -7.26 8.57 -13.81
N ARG A 460 -8.20 8.31 -12.90
CA ARG A 460 -9.30 9.23 -12.58
C ARG A 460 -9.50 9.41 -11.09
N ASN A 461 -9.17 10.60 -10.61
CA ASN A 461 -9.60 11.07 -9.31
C ASN A 461 -11.03 11.63 -9.40
N VAL A 462 -11.79 11.53 -8.31
CA VAL A 462 -13.11 12.17 -8.18
C VAL A 462 -13.07 13.15 -7.03
N ILE A 463 -13.36 14.42 -7.32
CA ILE A 463 -13.30 15.52 -6.37
C ILE A 463 -14.71 16.09 -6.14
N GLY A 464 -15.23 15.88 -4.93
CA GLY A 464 -16.48 16.46 -4.44
C GLY A 464 -16.22 17.70 -3.58
N THR A 465 -17.06 18.73 -3.66
CA THR A 465 -16.87 19.97 -2.90
C THR A 465 -18.17 20.47 -2.28
N ILE A 466 -18.13 20.70 -0.96
CA ILE A 466 -19.14 21.44 -0.21
C ILE A 466 -18.56 22.80 0.11
N LYS A 467 -19.09 23.86 -0.51
CA LYS A 467 -18.59 25.22 -0.32
C LYS A 467 -18.90 25.73 1.10
N GLY A 468 -17.87 26.26 1.77
CA GLY A 468 -18.01 26.92 3.06
C GLY A 468 -18.78 28.24 2.98
N GLN A 469 -19.43 28.63 4.07
CA GLN A 469 -20.20 29.88 4.15
C GLN A 469 -19.33 31.07 4.53
N SER A 470 -18.43 30.90 5.52
CA SER A 470 -17.65 32.01 6.11
C SER A 470 -16.26 32.11 5.49
N GLU A 471 -15.58 30.98 5.31
CA GLU A 471 -14.22 30.88 4.77
C GLU A 471 -14.20 29.89 3.59
N PRO A 472 -14.86 30.20 2.46
CA PRO A 472 -14.98 29.30 1.32
C PRO A 472 -13.63 28.97 0.65
N ASP A 473 -12.60 29.76 0.90
CA ASP A 473 -11.23 29.59 0.41
C ASP A 473 -10.33 28.84 1.41
N ARG A 474 -10.90 28.20 2.44
CA ARG A 474 -10.19 27.27 3.33
C ARG A 474 -10.71 25.86 3.16
N TYR A 475 -9.82 24.89 3.00
CA TYR A 475 -10.16 23.52 2.63
C TYR A 475 -9.85 22.54 3.75
N VAL A 476 -10.86 21.79 4.19
CA VAL A 476 -10.67 20.54 4.94
C VAL A 476 -10.89 19.41 3.95
N ILE A 477 -9.83 18.66 3.69
CA ILE A 477 -9.81 17.63 2.64
C ILE A 477 -9.96 16.27 3.31
N VAL A 478 -10.88 15.45 2.82
CA VAL A 478 -11.09 14.07 3.22
C VAL A 478 -10.75 13.19 2.03
N GLY A 479 -9.68 12.41 2.16
CA GLY A 479 -9.13 11.61 1.07
C GLY A 479 -9.21 10.11 1.35
N ASN A 480 -9.43 9.36 0.27
CA ASN A 480 -9.39 7.90 0.27
C ASN A 480 -9.04 7.43 -1.14
N HIS A 481 -8.05 6.55 -1.31
CA HIS A 481 -7.84 5.95 -2.62
C HIS A 481 -8.91 4.90 -2.93
N ARG A 482 -9.11 4.58 -4.20
CA ARG A 482 -10.22 3.72 -4.62
C ARG A 482 -9.72 2.49 -5.35
N ASP A 483 -8.64 2.63 -6.10
CA ASP A 483 -8.02 1.51 -6.78
C ASP A 483 -7.54 0.46 -5.79
N ALA A 484 -7.64 -0.80 -6.19
CA ALA A 484 -7.18 -1.93 -5.39
C ALA A 484 -6.47 -2.96 -6.27
N TRP A 485 -5.54 -3.73 -5.68
CA TRP A 485 -4.92 -4.84 -6.39
C TRP A 485 -5.89 -5.92 -6.91
N VAL A 486 -7.00 -6.15 -6.19
CA VAL A 486 -8.08 -7.06 -6.57
C VAL A 486 -9.42 -6.41 -6.20
N PHE A 487 -10.20 -6.98 -5.27
CA PHE A 487 -11.50 -6.43 -4.85
C PHE A 487 -11.37 -5.29 -3.83
N GLY A 488 -10.29 -5.31 -3.05
CA GLY A 488 -9.94 -4.27 -2.08
C GLY A 488 -10.96 -4.02 -0.98
N ALA A 489 -11.50 -5.05 -0.35
CA ALA A 489 -12.57 -4.90 0.65
C ALA A 489 -12.14 -4.19 1.94
N ALA A 490 -10.92 -4.44 2.40
CA ALA A 490 -10.32 -3.67 3.49
C ALA A 490 -9.63 -2.43 2.89
N ASP A 491 -8.50 -2.69 2.25
CA ASP A 491 -7.69 -1.73 1.50
C ASP A 491 -8.19 -1.63 0.04
N PRO A 492 -8.80 -0.50 -0.39
CA PRO A 492 -9.15 0.70 0.40
C PRO A 492 -10.64 0.87 0.64
N ASN A 493 -11.48 -0.10 0.24
CA ASN A 493 -12.91 0.18 0.14
C ASN A 493 -13.64 0.21 1.47
N SER A 494 -13.03 -0.30 2.56
CA SER A 494 -13.55 -0.02 3.90
C SER A 494 -13.56 1.49 4.16
N GLY A 495 -12.52 2.19 3.70
CA GLY A 495 -12.44 3.64 3.72
C GLY A 495 -13.32 4.32 2.68
N THR A 496 -13.36 3.82 1.43
CA THR A 496 -14.25 4.38 0.39
C THR A 496 -15.70 4.39 0.87
N ALA A 497 -16.14 3.30 1.49
CA ALA A 497 -17.48 3.17 2.06
C ALA A 497 -17.71 4.15 3.23
N CYS A 498 -16.74 4.32 4.13
CA CYS A 498 -16.81 5.32 5.19
C CYS A 498 -16.86 6.75 4.65
N MET A 499 -16.09 7.05 3.59
CA MET A 499 -16.09 8.35 2.93
C MET A 499 -17.43 8.68 2.27
N LEU A 500 -18.02 7.71 1.55
CA LEU A 500 -19.35 7.87 0.97
C LEU A 500 -20.43 8.06 2.04
N GLU A 501 -20.30 7.39 3.19
CA GLU A 501 -21.23 7.57 4.30
C GLU A 501 -21.10 8.95 4.96
N MET A 502 -19.87 9.46 5.13
CA MET A 502 -19.65 10.84 5.55
C MET A 502 -20.31 11.82 4.59
N ALA A 503 -20.07 11.64 3.29
CA ALA A 503 -20.65 12.48 2.26
C ALA A 503 -22.19 12.45 2.28
N ARG A 504 -22.79 11.28 2.49
CA ARG A 504 -24.25 11.12 2.62
C ARG A 504 -24.81 11.85 3.85
N ALA A 505 -24.14 11.73 5.00
CA ALA A 505 -24.53 12.41 6.23
C ALA A 505 -24.44 13.94 6.07
N PHE A 506 -23.34 14.45 5.52
CA PHE A 506 -23.22 15.87 5.19
C PHE A 506 -24.27 16.32 4.17
N GLY A 507 -24.54 15.54 3.12
CA GLY A 507 -25.62 15.81 2.17
C GLY A 507 -26.99 15.97 2.83
N SER A 508 -27.28 15.11 3.83
CA SER A 508 -28.52 15.20 4.62
C SER A 508 -28.57 16.50 5.45
N MET A 509 -27.46 16.88 6.08
CA MET A 509 -27.36 18.15 6.80
C MET A 509 -27.49 19.37 5.86
N LEU A 510 -26.90 19.30 4.66
CA LEU A 510 -27.04 20.35 3.63
C LEU A 510 -28.50 20.53 3.20
N ALA A 511 -29.23 19.42 3.01
CA ALA A 511 -30.65 19.43 2.71
C ALA A 511 -31.49 20.03 3.86
N ALA A 512 -31.05 19.84 5.11
CA ALA A 512 -31.65 20.46 6.30
C ALA A 512 -31.24 21.93 6.51
N GLY A 513 -30.43 22.52 5.62
CA GLY A 513 -30.04 23.92 5.65
C GLY A 513 -28.74 24.23 6.40
N TRP A 514 -28.08 23.23 6.98
CA TRP A 514 -26.75 23.41 7.57
C TRP A 514 -25.71 23.72 6.48
N ARG A 515 -24.70 24.52 6.80
CA ARG A 515 -23.55 24.79 5.93
C ARG A 515 -22.26 24.78 6.76
N PRO A 516 -21.15 24.23 6.26
CA PRO A 516 -19.89 24.31 6.97
C PRO A 516 -19.31 25.73 6.91
N GLU A 517 -18.51 26.12 7.90
CA GLU A 517 -17.81 27.41 7.88
C GLU A 517 -16.77 27.45 6.75
N ARG A 518 -15.99 26.35 6.63
CA ARG A 518 -14.95 26.14 5.64
C ARG A 518 -15.41 25.18 4.55
N THR A 519 -14.76 25.22 3.41
CA THR A 519 -15.05 24.29 2.32
C THR A 519 -14.56 22.89 2.69
N ILE A 520 -15.43 21.89 2.52
CA ILE A 520 -15.07 20.46 2.66
C ILE A 520 -14.84 19.90 1.26
N VAL A 521 -13.70 19.25 1.05
CA VAL A 521 -13.34 18.59 -0.20
C VAL A 521 -13.27 17.09 0.03
N PHE A 522 -14.07 16.31 -0.69
CA PHE A 522 -13.94 14.85 -0.74
C PHE A 522 -13.10 14.48 -1.94
N ALA A 523 -12.11 13.62 -1.74
CA ALA A 523 -11.22 13.17 -2.80
C ALA A 523 -11.12 11.64 -2.82
N SER A 524 -11.60 11.06 -3.92
CA SER A 524 -11.38 9.66 -4.24
C SER A 524 -10.18 9.54 -5.17
N TRP A 525 -9.05 9.09 -4.62
CA TRP A 525 -7.79 8.97 -5.35
C TRP A 525 -7.73 7.69 -6.18
N ASP A 526 -6.98 7.73 -7.27
CA ASP A 526 -6.67 6.58 -8.12
C ASP A 526 -5.15 6.34 -8.14
N ALA A 527 -4.72 5.15 -8.54
CA ALA A 527 -3.33 4.71 -8.61
C ALA A 527 -2.50 4.93 -7.33
N GLU A 528 -3.12 4.82 -6.16
CA GLU A 528 -2.38 4.83 -4.89
C GLU A 528 -1.47 3.60 -4.79
N GLU A 529 -1.99 2.44 -5.18
CA GLU A 529 -1.32 1.15 -5.08
C GLU A 529 -0.01 1.12 -5.91
N PHE A 530 0.06 2.01 -6.90
CA PHE A 530 1.18 2.20 -7.81
C PHE A 530 2.17 3.28 -7.36
N GLY A 531 2.02 3.86 -6.17
CA GLY A 531 2.95 4.85 -5.61
C GLY A 531 2.33 6.21 -5.31
N LEU A 532 1.14 6.23 -4.70
CA LEU A 532 0.42 7.45 -4.34
C LEU A 532 0.15 8.38 -5.54
N ILE A 533 -0.03 7.82 -6.74
CA ILE A 533 0.07 8.62 -7.97
C ILE A 533 -1.05 9.65 -8.05
N GLY A 534 -2.32 9.23 -8.02
CA GLY A 534 -3.42 10.18 -8.22
C GLY A 534 -3.47 11.31 -7.19
N SER A 535 -3.18 11.04 -5.92
CA SER A 535 -3.12 12.08 -4.89
C SER A 535 -1.93 13.01 -5.10
N THR A 536 -0.76 12.48 -5.46
CA THR A 536 0.45 13.28 -5.74
C THR A 536 0.25 14.19 -6.94
N GLU A 537 -0.21 13.66 -8.07
CA GLU A 537 -0.44 14.44 -9.29
C GLU A 537 -1.43 15.59 -9.04
N TRP A 538 -2.48 15.32 -8.25
CA TRP A 538 -3.44 16.35 -7.89
C TRP A 538 -2.85 17.44 -6.99
N VAL A 539 -1.96 17.06 -6.07
CA VAL A 539 -1.21 18.02 -5.23
C VAL A 539 -0.27 18.86 -6.09
N GLU A 540 0.47 18.25 -7.01
CA GLU A 540 1.37 18.96 -7.92
C GLU A 540 0.61 19.95 -8.81
N ASP A 541 -0.58 19.57 -9.29
CA ASP A 541 -1.45 20.41 -10.12
C ASP A 541 -2.06 21.60 -9.34
N ASN A 542 -2.17 21.46 -8.02
CA ASN A 542 -2.83 22.44 -7.14
C ASN A 542 -1.90 23.02 -6.06
N ALA A 543 -0.58 22.84 -6.18
CA ALA A 543 0.37 23.07 -5.09
C ALA A 543 0.26 24.47 -4.46
N LEU A 544 0.20 25.52 -5.29
CA LEU A 544 0.09 26.91 -4.82
C LEU A 544 -1.23 27.21 -4.10
N LEU A 545 -2.30 26.55 -4.54
CA LEU A 545 -3.63 26.71 -3.96
C LEU A 545 -3.69 25.96 -2.62
N LEU A 546 -3.21 24.72 -2.57
CA LEU A 546 -3.21 23.91 -1.36
C LEU A 546 -2.28 24.49 -0.29
N SER A 547 -1.10 24.99 -0.67
CA SER A 547 -0.14 25.57 0.27
C SER A 547 -0.67 26.81 1.00
N SER A 548 -1.66 27.50 0.44
CA SER A 548 -2.24 28.71 1.02
C SER A 548 -3.63 28.52 1.62
N ARG A 549 -4.34 27.42 1.28
CA ARG A 549 -5.75 27.23 1.59
C ARG A 549 -6.09 25.94 2.31
N ALA A 550 -5.27 24.90 2.19
CA ALA A 550 -5.53 23.64 2.89
C ALA A 550 -5.30 23.82 4.40
N VAL A 551 -6.32 23.50 5.19
CA VAL A 551 -6.28 23.56 6.65
C VAL A 551 -5.83 22.21 7.21
N ALA A 552 -6.41 21.13 6.70
CA ALA A 552 -6.08 19.77 7.09
C ALA A 552 -6.42 18.78 5.98
N TYR A 553 -5.68 17.67 5.94
CA TYR A 553 -5.97 16.49 5.15
C TYR A 553 -6.24 15.32 6.10
N ILE A 554 -7.41 14.68 5.95
CA ILE A 554 -7.85 13.54 6.75
C ILE A 554 -7.93 12.33 5.82
N ASN A 555 -7.08 11.35 6.05
CA ASN A 555 -7.01 10.12 5.25
C ASN A 555 -7.87 9.00 5.86
N VAL A 556 -8.61 8.27 5.02
CA VAL A 556 -9.57 7.24 5.47
C VAL A 556 -9.34 5.86 4.83
N ASP A 557 -8.28 5.70 4.04
CA ASP A 557 -7.83 4.49 3.33
C ASP A 557 -8.39 3.15 3.87
N THR A 558 -7.79 2.59 4.91
CA THR A 558 -8.23 1.35 5.51
C THR A 558 -8.88 1.66 6.84
N ALA A 559 -10.19 1.91 6.81
CA ALA A 559 -10.98 2.22 7.99
C ALA A 559 -11.07 1.04 8.98
N VAL A 560 -10.99 -0.21 8.49
CA VAL A 560 -11.05 -1.42 9.34
C VAL A 560 -10.10 -2.50 8.84
N SER A 561 -9.08 -2.82 9.64
CA SER A 561 -8.14 -3.94 9.43
C SER A 561 -8.00 -4.86 10.65
N GLY A 562 -8.79 -4.63 11.70
CA GLY A 562 -8.72 -5.40 12.95
C GLY A 562 -9.39 -4.69 14.11
N ALA A 563 -9.21 -5.21 15.32
CA ALA A 563 -9.78 -4.63 16.52
C ALA A 563 -8.93 -3.47 17.07
N GLY A 564 -9.63 -2.46 17.60
CA GLY A 564 -9.05 -1.30 18.28
C GLY A 564 -8.76 -0.10 17.38
N PHE A 565 -8.84 1.08 17.98
CA PHE A 565 -8.60 2.36 17.31
C PHE A 565 -7.12 2.70 17.26
N HIS A 566 -6.66 3.18 16.10
CA HIS A 566 -5.32 3.70 15.88
C HIS A 566 -5.44 5.01 15.11
N ALA A 567 -4.60 5.97 15.44
CA ALA A 567 -4.52 7.25 14.74
C ALA A 567 -3.06 7.69 14.66
N ALA A 568 -2.68 8.24 13.51
CA ALA A 568 -1.42 8.90 13.27
C ALA A 568 -1.71 10.29 12.69
N ALA A 569 -1.09 11.32 13.24
CA ALA A 569 -1.30 12.69 12.79
C ALA A 569 -0.10 13.57 13.16
N THR A 570 -0.04 14.76 12.57
CA THR A 570 0.83 15.84 13.06
C THR A 570 0.36 16.29 14.45
N PRO A 571 1.25 16.72 15.37
CA PRO A 571 0.87 17.10 16.75
C PRO A 571 -0.25 18.14 16.85
N GLN A 572 -0.42 18.99 15.83
CA GLN A 572 -1.48 19.99 15.72
C GLN A 572 -2.90 19.39 15.74
N LEU A 573 -3.06 18.09 15.47
CA LEU A 573 -4.34 17.39 15.46
C LEU A 573 -4.54 16.51 16.71
N ASP A 574 -3.58 16.45 17.64
CA ASP A 574 -3.66 15.57 18.82
C ASP A 574 -4.92 15.85 19.66
N ASP A 575 -5.15 17.12 20.00
CA ASP A 575 -6.24 17.50 20.88
C ASP A 575 -7.60 17.22 20.24
N VAL A 576 -7.78 17.57 18.96
CA VAL A 576 -9.04 17.30 18.25
C VAL A 576 -9.31 15.80 18.15
N ILE A 577 -8.30 14.97 17.86
CA ILE A 577 -8.47 13.51 17.82
C ILE A 577 -8.89 12.97 19.19
N ARG A 578 -8.26 13.44 20.28
CA ARG A 578 -8.59 13.01 21.64
C ARG A 578 -9.99 13.45 22.06
N GLU A 579 -10.39 14.66 21.69
CA GLU A 579 -11.73 15.19 21.97
C GLU A 579 -12.79 14.41 21.23
N VAL A 580 -12.62 14.19 19.93
CA VAL A 580 -13.53 13.38 19.10
C VAL A 580 -13.66 11.96 19.65
N ALA A 581 -12.52 11.31 19.97
CA ALA A 581 -12.52 9.94 20.45
C ALA A 581 -13.26 9.78 21.80
N LYS A 582 -13.44 10.85 22.58
CA LYS A 582 -14.24 10.83 23.81
C LYS A 582 -15.74 10.86 23.52
N LEU A 583 -16.16 11.40 22.39
CA LEU A 583 -17.57 11.53 21.99
C LEU A 583 -18.12 10.23 21.38
N VAL A 584 -17.25 9.39 20.82
CA VAL A 584 -17.66 8.17 20.10
C VAL A 584 -17.62 6.96 21.02
N GLU A 585 -18.71 6.20 21.05
CA GLU A 585 -18.80 4.94 21.80
C GLU A 585 -17.94 3.85 21.15
N ASP A 586 -17.24 3.09 21.97
CA ASP A 586 -16.43 1.96 21.52
C ASP A 586 -17.35 0.83 21.01
N PRO A 587 -17.11 0.32 19.79
CA PRO A 587 -17.96 -0.69 19.18
C PRO A 587 -17.90 -2.07 19.87
N ASP A 588 -16.78 -2.37 20.52
CA ASP A 588 -16.49 -3.63 21.19
C ASP A 588 -16.82 -3.55 22.70
N LYS A 589 -16.81 -2.35 23.28
CA LYS A 589 -17.05 -2.11 24.71
C LYS A 589 -18.16 -1.10 24.96
N ARG A 590 -19.41 -1.58 25.01
CA ARG A 590 -20.60 -0.77 25.30
C ARG A 590 -20.43 0.09 26.56
N GLY A 591 -20.88 1.34 26.47
CA GLY A 591 -20.83 2.32 27.55
C GLY A 591 -19.44 2.91 27.81
N ARG A 592 -18.43 2.58 27.00
CA ARG A 592 -17.11 3.24 27.02
C ARG A 592 -16.89 4.03 25.75
N SER A 593 -16.13 5.11 25.84
CA SER A 593 -15.68 5.84 24.65
C SER A 593 -14.47 5.17 24.01
N VAL A 594 -14.29 5.40 22.71
CA VAL A 594 -13.11 4.99 21.95
C VAL A 594 -11.84 5.47 22.63
N TYR A 595 -11.81 6.72 23.11
CA TYR A 595 -10.68 7.27 23.86
C TYR A 595 -10.35 6.45 25.12
N ALA A 596 -11.36 6.07 25.90
CA ALA A 596 -11.15 5.32 27.14
C ALA A 596 -10.56 3.93 26.88
N SER A 597 -10.95 3.28 25.79
CA SER A 597 -10.39 1.99 25.37
C SER A 597 -9.00 2.14 24.75
N TRP A 598 -8.79 3.17 23.94
CA TRP A 598 -7.53 3.45 23.28
C TRP A 598 -6.43 3.75 24.31
N ALA A 599 -6.71 4.64 25.27
CA ALA A 599 -5.77 5.00 26.34
C ALA A 599 -5.37 3.80 27.21
N GLU A 600 -6.28 2.85 27.44
CA GLU A 600 -5.99 1.61 28.19
C GLU A 600 -5.05 0.69 27.41
N ARG A 601 -5.22 0.58 26.09
CA ARG A 601 -4.37 -0.24 25.22
C ARG A 601 -2.96 0.33 25.12
N THR A 602 -2.81 1.65 24.95
CA THR A 602 -1.49 2.30 24.85
C THR A 602 -0.68 2.24 26.14
N ASN A 603 -1.34 2.07 27.29
CA ASN A 603 -0.66 1.91 28.58
C ASN A 603 -0.16 0.48 28.84
N ARG A 604 -0.53 -0.46 27.96
CA ARG A 604 0.14 -1.76 27.83
C ARG A 604 1.19 -1.57 26.74
N THR A 605 2.47 -1.68 27.07
CA THR A 605 3.54 -1.82 26.08
C THR A 605 3.27 -3.06 25.23
N VAL A 606 2.59 -2.86 24.10
CA VAL A 606 2.50 -3.85 23.03
C VAL A 606 3.41 -3.33 21.92
N PRO A 607 4.43 -4.10 21.50
CA PRO A 607 5.35 -3.64 20.46
C PRO A 607 4.54 -3.42 19.17
N TYR A 608 4.64 -2.20 18.62
CA TYR A 608 4.12 -1.88 17.30
C TYR A 608 4.95 -2.64 16.27
N SER A 609 4.35 -3.62 15.60
CA SER A 609 4.77 -4.02 14.25
C SER A 609 3.96 -3.17 13.28
N LEU A 610 4.58 -2.12 12.73
CA LEU A 610 4.07 -1.42 11.56
C LEU A 610 4.11 -2.41 10.38
N GLY A 611 2.95 -2.75 9.84
CA GLY A 611 2.79 -3.64 8.68
C GLY A 611 2.51 -2.86 7.41
#